data_AF-A0A970HE82-F1
#
_entry.id   AF-A0A970HE82-F1
#
_cell.length_a   1.000
_cell.length_b   1.000
_cell.length_c   1.000
_cell.angle_alpha   90.00
_cell.angle_beta   90.00
_cell.angle_gamma   90.00
#
_symmetry.space_group_name_H-M   'P 1'
#
loop_
_entity.id
_entity.type
_entity.pdbx_description
1 polymer ?
#
loop_
_entity_poly.entity_id
_entity_poly.type
_entity_poly.pdbx_seq_one_letter_code
_entity_poly.pdbx_strand_id
1 'polypeptide(L)'
;LTSRDARAFVRFFFAGASESTLDKQGRVLIPSNLRQHSRIDKEAVIIGVSTRLEIWSKEIWESYINDDNLSYENIAEKMAELGI
;
A
#
# COMPACT_ATOMS: atom_id res chain seq x y z
N LEU A 1 -23.18 -1.88 5.49
CA LEU A 1 -22.26 -2.98 5.87
C LEU A 1 -22.92 -3.92 6.88
N THR A 2 -23.55 -5.00 6.42
CA THR A 2 -24.30 -5.96 7.27
C THR A 2 -23.37 -6.99 7.94
N SER A 3 -22.29 -7.40 7.28
CA SER A 3 -21.28 -8.32 7.85
C SER A 3 -20.48 -7.68 8.98
N ARG A 4 -20.25 -8.45 10.06
CA ARG A 4 -19.39 -8.06 11.19
C ARG A 4 -17.95 -7.85 10.75
N ASP A 5 -17.42 -8.75 9.95
CA ASP A 5 -16.01 -8.75 9.56
C ASP A 5 -15.73 -7.59 8.61
N ALA A 6 -16.68 -7.26 7.74
CA ALA A 6 -16.58 -6.09 6.88
C ALA A 6 -16.56 -4.78 7.70
N ARG A 7 -17.33 -4.66 8.80
CA ARG A 7 -17.24 -3.50 9.70
C ARG A 7 -15.90 -3.44 10.45
N ALA A 8 -15.38 -4.59 10.88
CA ALA A 8 -14.09 -4.68 11.55
C ALA A 8 -12.96 -4.22 10.61
N PHE A 9 -12.98 -4.69 9.35
CA PHE A 9 -12.04 -4.26 8.32
C PHE A 9 -12.08 -2.76 8.07
N VAL A 10 -13.27 -2.18 7.84
CA VAL A 10 -13.42 -0.73 7.63
C VAL A 10 -12.86 0.06 8.80
N ARG A 11 -13.16 -0.34 10.04
CA ARG A 11 -12.61 0.32 11.23
C ARG A 11 -11.09 0.21 11.28
N PHE A 12 -10.54 -0.98 11.10
CA PHE A 12 -9.09 -1.18 11.11
C PHE A 12 -8.40 -0.35 10.03
N PHE A 13 -8.91 -0.41 8.81
CA PHE A 13 -8.34 0.26 7.64
C PHE A 13 -8.38 1.79 7.81
N PHE A 14 -9.53 2.36 8.15
CA PHE A 14 -9.66 3.81 8.26
C PHE A 14 -9.19 4.39 9.60
N ALA A 15 -9.11 3.60 10.68
CA ALA A 15 -8.57 4.08 11.96
C ALA A 15 -7.09 4.45 11.87
N GLY A 16 -6.35 3.87 10.91
CA GLY A 16 -4.97 4.25 10.63
C GLY A 16 -4.83 5.45 9.70
N ALA A 17 -5.90 5.87 9.02
CA ALA A 17 -5.85 6.94 8.04
C ALA A 17 -5.67 8.30 8.71
N SER A 18 -4.90 9.18 8.07
CA SER A 18 -4.70 10.56 8.49
C SER A 18 -4.82 11.45 7.28
N GLU A 19 -5.48 12.60 7.46
CA GLU A 19 -5.37 13.68 6.51
C GLU A 19 -3.95 14.27 6.58
N SER A 20 -3.40 14.70 5.45
CA SER A 20 -2.10 15.34 5.38
C SER A 20 -2.08 16.31 4.21
N THR A 21 -1.46 17.46 4.41
CA THR A 21 -1.31 18.50 3.40
C THR A 21 0.13 18.57 2.95
N LEU A 22 0.33 18.90 1.68
CA LEU A 22 1.66 19.24 1.17
C LEU A 22 2.09 20.60 1.70
N ASP A 23 3.34 20.72 2.11
CA ASP A 23 3.94 22.01 2.39
C ASP A 23 4.26 22.77 1.09
N LYS A 24 4.76 24.01 1.22
CA LYS A 24 5.09 24.86 0.06
C LYS A 24 6.19 24.30 -0.85
N GLN A 25 6.95 23.31 -0.39
CA GLN A 25 8.00 22.63 -1.14
C GLN A 25 7.52 21.30 -1.71
N GLY A 26 6.23 20.97 -1.58
CA GLY A 26 5.66 19.72 -2.06
C GLY A 26 5.99 18.51 -1.19
N ARG A 27 6.37 18.70 0.08
CA ARG A 27 6.68 17.61 1.01
C ARG A 27 5.44 17.23 1.82
N VAL A 28 5.28 15.95 2.13
CA VAL A 28 4.26 15.45 3.07
C VAL A 28 4.93 14.85 4.30
N LEU A 29 4.38 15.13 5.48
CA LEU A 29 4.81 14.46 6.71
C LEU A 29 4.05 13.14 6.85
N ILE A 30 4.75 12.01 6.83
CA ILE A 30 4.14 10.70 7.11
C ILE A 30 3.97 10.56 8.63
N PRO A 31 2.73 10.38 9.14
CA PRO A 31 2.47 10.10 10.56
C PRO A 31 3.28 8.92 11.10
N SER A 32 3.66 8.98 12.38
CA SER A 32 4.56 7.97 12.99
C SER A 32 3.99 6.56 12.97
N ASN A 33 2.69 6.41 13.22
CA ASN A 33 1.98 5.12 13.13
C ASN A 33 2.05 4.51 11.72
N LEU A 34 1.87 5.34 10.68
CA LEU A 34 1.95 4.89 9.29
C LEU A 34 3.38 4.53 8.90
N ARG A 35 4.37 5.32 9.34
CA ARG A 35 5.79 5.02 9.11
C ARG A 35 6.23 3.71 9.76
N GLN A 36 5.76 3.44 10.98
CA GLN A 36 6.02 2.19 11.69
C GLN A 36 5.35 1.01 10.99
N HIS A 37 4.09 1.18 10.55
CA HIS A 37 3.37 0.16 9.79
C HIS A 37 4.06 -0.19 8.47
N SER A 38 4.49 0.82 7.71
CA SER A 38 5.17 0.66 6.42
C SER A 38 6.65 0.27 6.52
N ARG A 39 7.20 0.22 7.75
CA ARG A 39 8.61 -0.07 8.05
C ARG A 39 9.60 0.77 7.24
N ILE A 40 9.26 2.03 7.02
CA ILE A 40 10.14 2.99 6.35
C ILE A 40 11.11 3.56 7.39
N ASP A 41 12.37 3.17 7.30
CA ASP A 41 13.43 3.68 8.18
C ASP A 41 14.25 4.79 7.50
N LYS A 42 14.76 4.54 6.29
CA LYS A 42 15.67 5.47 5.59
C LYS A 42 15.24 5.78 4.16
N GLU A 43 15.06 4.76 3.33
CA GLU A 43 14.70 4.92 1.92
C GLU A 43 13.23 4.53 1.71
N ALA A 44 12.51 5.37 0.96
CA ALA A 44 11.15 5.12 0.54
C ALA A 44 11.04 5.13 -0.98
N VAL A 45 10.13 4.32 -1.50
CA VAL A 45 9.76 4.27 -2.92
C VAL A 45 8.33 4.76 -3.05
N ILE A 46 8.07 5.61 -4.03
CA ILE A 46 6.72 6.06 -4.37
C ILE A 46 6.36 5.46 -5.73
N ILE A 47 5.21 4.77 -5.79
CA ILE A 47 4.67 4.22 -7.03
C ILE A 47 3.29 4.79 -7.31
N GLY A 48 2.94 4.89 -8.60
CA GLY A 48 1.59 5.22 -9.04
C GLY A 48 0.78 3.95 -9.27
N VAL A 49 -0.41 3.86 -8.66
CA VAL A 49 -1.35 2.76 -8.83
C VAL A 49 -2.72 3.31 -9.18
N SER A 50 -2.97 3.48 -10.47
CA SER A 50 -4.22 4.04 -11.00
C SER A 50 -4.54 5.41 -10.37
N THR A 51 -5.53 5.48 -9.46
CA THR A 51 -6.03 6.71 -8.83
C THR A 51 -5.32 7.10 -7.54
N ARG A 52 -4.26 6.37 -7.13
CA ARG A 52 -3.54 6.64 -5.89
C ARG A 52 -2.03 6.51 -6.05
N LEU A 53 -1.31 7.07 -5.10
CA LEU A 53 0.10 6.80 -4.88
C LEU A 53 0.23 5.82 -3.71
N GLU A 54 1.23 4.94 -3.78
CA GLU A 54 1.63 4.11 -2.64
C GLU A 54 3.06 4.45 -2.25
N ILE A 55 3.31 4.45 -0.94
CA ILE A 55 4.63 4.73 -0.37
C ILE A 55 5.10 3.47 0.34
N TRP A 56 6.23 2.96 -0.08
CA TRP A 56 6.80 1.70 0.38
C TRP A 56 8.16 1.91 1.02
N SER A 57 8.53 1.04 1.96
CA SER A 57 9.93 0.83 2.29
C SER A 57 10.64 0.24 1.07
N LYS A 58 11.82 0.77 0.73
CA LYS A 58 12.57 0.30 -0.45
C LYS A 58 12.88 -1.19 -0.38
N GLU A 59 13.33 -1.68 0.78
CA GLU A 59 13.66 -3.09 1.00
C GLU A 59 12.43 -3.99 0.77
N ILE A 60 11.27 -3.60 1.32
CA ILE A 60 10.03 -4.36 1.16
C ILE A 60 9.57 -4.34 -0.29
N TRP A 61 9.66 -3.19 -0.96
CA TRP A 61 9.29 -3.07 -2.36
C TRP A 61 10.18 -3.94 -3.25
N GLU A 62 11.50 -3.90 -3.04
CA GLU A 62 12.45 -4.73 -3.78
C GLU A 62 12.19 -6.22 -3.54
N SER A 63 11.88 -6.63 -2.31
CA SER A 63 11.49 -8.02 -2.03
C SER A 63 10.16 -8.39 -2.70
N TYR A 64 9.21 -7.47 -2.77
CA TYR A 64 7.91 -7.69 -3.39
C TYR A 64 8.05 -7.88 -4.90
N ILE A 65 8.72 -6.98 -5.62
CA ILE A 65 8.83 -7.08 -7.09
C ILE A 65 9.72 -8.23 -7.57
N ASN A 66 10.60 -8.74 -6.71
CA ASN A 66 11.45 -9.88 -7.00
C ASN A 66 10.84 -11.21 -6.52
N ASP A 67 9.60 -11.21 -6.03
CA ASP A 67 8.88 -12.45 -5.70
C ASP A 67 8.44 -13.15 -7.00
N ASP A 68 8.97 -14.36 -7.24
CA ASP A 68 8.63 -15.18 -8.41
C ASP A 68 7.12 -15.47 -8.53
N ASN A 69 6.37 -15.42 -7.43
CA ASN A 69 4.91 -15.57 -7.46
C ASN A 69 4.17 -14.39 -8.11
N LEU A 70 4.88 -13.28 -8.35
CA LEU A 70 4.43 -12.11 -9.09
C LEU A 70 4.98 -12.08 -10.53
N SER A 71 5.48 -13.23 -11.03
CA SER A 71 5.75 -13.35 -12.47
C SER A 71 4.49 -13.07 -13.29
N TYR A 72 4.69 -12.52 -14.48
CA TYR A 72 3.58 -12.19 -15.37
C TYR A 72 2.70 -13.40 -15.65
N GLU A 73 3.30 -14.58 -15.82
CA GLU A 73 2.61 -15.84 -16.06
C GLU A 73 1.71 -16.22 -14.88
N ASN A 74 2.24 -16.17 -13.65
CA ASN A 74 1.50 -16.52 -12.43
C ASN A 74 0.36 -15.53 -12.15
N ILE A 75 0.58 -14.24 -12.43
CA ILE A 75 -0.45 -13.21 -12.29
C ILE A 75 -1.53 -13.39 -13.35
N ALA A 76 -1.16 -13.63 -14.60
CA ALA A 76 -2.11 -13.84 -15.70
C ALA A 76 -3.02 -15.05 -15.43
N GLU A 77 -2.46 -16.14 -14.92
CA GLU A 77 -3.23 -17.33 -14.53
C GLU A 77 -4.25 -17.00 -13.41
N LYS A 78 -3.82 -16.32 -12.35
CA LYS A 78 -4.73 -15.90 -11.26
C LYS A 78 -5.80 -14.90 -11.70
N MET A 79 -5.48 -14.00 -12.62
CA MET A 79 -6.44 -13.04 -13.16
C MET A 79 -7.51 -13.75 -14.00
N ALA A 80 -7.10 -14.72 -14.83
CA ALA A 80 -8.02 -15.57 -15.59
C ALA A 80 -8.97 -16.37 -14.67
N GLU A 81 -8.48 -16.91 -13.54
CA GLU A 81 -9.31 -17.57 -12.53
C GLU A 81 -10.34 -16.63 -11.88
N LEU A 82 -9.98 -15.36 -11.73
CA LEU A 82 -10.87 -14.31 -11.22
C LEU A 82 -11.86 -13.79 -12.28
N GLY A 83 -11.80 -14.31 -13.51
CA GLY A 83 -12.71 -13.95 -14.60
C GLY A 83 -12.50 -12.54 -15.15
N ILE A 84 -11.30 -11.99 -15.00
CA ILE A 84 -10.86 -10.68 -15.47
C ILE A 84 -9.70 -10.79 -16.46
#